data_AF-A0A963MCP3-F1
#
_entry.id   AF-A0A963MCP3-F1
#
_cell.length_a   1.000
_cell.length_b   1.000
_cell.length_c   1.000
_cell.angle_alpha   90.00
_cell.angle_beta   90.00
_cell.angle_gamma   90.00
#
_symmetry.space_group_name_H-M   'P 1'
#
loop_
_entity.id
_entity.type
_entity.pdbx_description
1 polymer ?
#
loop_
_entity_poly.entity_id
_entity_poly.type
_entity_poly.pdbx_seq_one_letter_code
_entity_poly.pdbx_strand_id
1 'polypeptide(L)'
;GGFMLGVVLHDEPAFIAAWRERIGQFVTVFFLPIFFTYTGLRTDIGGLDTPQLWAWCGLIVLLASAGKFGGSYLAARHVGLGRPEAKVLGIMMNTRALMELIVINVGYDLGVISQHLFTMLVIMAIASTVVTTPLIRRWLPHCAPGS
;
A
#
# COMPACT_ATOMS: atom_id res chain seq x y z
N GLY A 1 -5.40 9.26 -18.19
CA GLY A 1 -4.40 10.07 -18.90
C GLY A 1 -3.02 9.43 -18.86
N GLY A 2 -2.34 9.49 -17.71
CA GLY A 2 -0.93 9.05 -17.59
C GLY A 2 -0.65 7.60 -18.00
N PHE A 3 -1.52 6.65 -17.65
CA PHE A 3 -1.36 5.25 -18.08
C PHE A 3 -1.41 5.09 -19.61
N MET A 4 -2.36 5.74 -20.29
CA MET A 4 -2.48 5.71 -21.76
C MET A 4 -1.26 6.32 -22.44
N LEU A 5 -0.79 7.47 -21.95
CA LEU A 5 0.46 8.09 -22.43
C LEU A 5 1.66 7.17 -22.23
N GLY A 6 1.75 6.49 -21.08
CA GLY A 6 2.81 5.51 -20.82
C GLY A 6 2.77 4.30 -21.75
N VAL A 7 1.57 3.82 -22.11
CA VAL A 7 1.40 2.73 -23.09
C VAL A 7 1.80 3.19 -24.50
N VAL A 8 1.44 4.41 -24.90
CA VAL A 8 1.81 4.97 -26.21
C VAL A 8 3.31 5.22 -26.33
N LEU A 9 3.98 5.64 -25.26
CA LEU A 9 5.41 5.91 -25.21
C LEU A 9 6.27 4.68 -24.89
N HIS A 10 5.65 3.50 -24.77
CA HIS A 10 6.34 2.26 -24.39
C HIS A 10 7.44 1.84 -25.39
N ASP A 11 7.27 2.19 -26.67
CA ASP A 11 8.15 1.75 -27.75
C ASP A 11 9.51 2.47 -27.79
N GLU A 12 9.73 3.48 -26.94
CA GLU A 12 10.96 4.27 -26.88
C GLU A 12 11.73 4.03 -25.55
N PRO A 13 12.49 2.93 -25.42
CA PRO A 13 13.13 2.54 -24.17
C PRO A 13 14.17 3.55 -23.67
N ALA A 14 14.88 4.22 -24.59
CA ALA A 14 15.85 5.28 -24.26
C ALA A 14 15.16 6.51 -23.63
N PHE A 15 13.97 6.87 -24.13
CA PHE A 15 13.16 7.95 -23.57
C PHE A 15 12.63 7.59 -22.19
N ILE A 16 12.10 6.38 -22.01
CA ILE A 16 11.59 5.90 -20.71
C ILE A 16 12.69 5.90 -19.65
N ALA A 17 13.91 5.46 -20.01
CA ALA A 17 15.05 5.46 -19.11
C ALA A 17 15.42 6.88 -18.65
N ALA A 18 15.58 7.82 -19.60
CA ALA A 18 15.90 9.22 -19.31
C ALA A 18 14.79 9.91 -18.48
N TRP A 19 13.53 9.60 -18.77
CA TRP A 19 12.37 10.15 -18.04
C TRP A 19 12.31 9.62 -16.61
N ARG A 20 12.53 8.31 -16.41
CA ARG A 20 12.59 7.69 -15.07
C ARG A 20 13.73 8.28 -14.23
N GLU A 21 14.88 8.53 -14.84
CA GLU A 21 16.06 9.03 -14.13
C GLU A 21 15.89 10.49 -13.70
N ARG A 22 15.37 11.36 -14.59
CA ARG A 22 15.19 12.79 -14.29
C ARG A 22 13.90 13.12 -13.54
N ILE A 23 12.78 12.55 -13.97
CA ILE A 23 11.45 12.91 -13.45
C ILE A 23 10.99 11.91 -12.40
N GLY A 24 11.28 10.62 -12.58
CA GLY A 24 10.90 9.60 -11.60
C GLY A 24 11.48 9.83 -10.21
N GLN A 25 12.76 10.23 -10.12
CA GLN A 25 13.39 10.60 -8.85
C GLN A 25 12.75 11.84 -8.24
N PHE A 26 12.52 12.89 -9.03
CA PHE A 26 11.87 14.11 -8.56
C PHE A 26 10.46 13.84 -8.02
N VAL A 27 9.65 13.06 -8.74
CA VAL A 27 8.29 12.69 -8.30
C VAL A 27 8.34 11.94 -6.98
N THR A 28 9.25 10.98 -6.84
CA THR A 28 9.36 10.18 -5.61
C THR A 28 9.89 11.00 -4.43
N VAL A 29 10.82 11.92 -4.65
CA VAL A 29 11.43 12.71 -3.56
C VAL A 29 10.56 13.89 -3.16
N PHE A 30 9.75 14.43 -4.07
CA PHE A 30 8.93 15.62 -3.80
C PHE A 30 7.46 15.28 -3.57
N PHE A 31 6.80 14.59 -4.51
CA PHE A 31 5.35 14.37 -4.45
C PHE A 31 4.96 13.31 -3.42
N LEU A 32 5.76 12.27 -3.25
CA LEU A 32 5.48 11.21 -2.28
C LEU A 32 5.44 11.74 -0.83
N PRO A 33 6.46 12.47 -0.34
CA PRO A 33 6.38 13.06 1.00
C PRO A 33 5.22 14.06 1.13
N ILE A 34 4.97 14.90 0.12
CA ILE A 34 3.81 15.82 0.15
C ILE A 34 2.48 15.05 0.26
N PHE A 35 2.32 13.95 -0.47
CA PHE A 35 1.13 13.11 -0.42
C PHE A 35 0.93 12.48 0.97
N PHE A 36 2.01 11.98 1.57
CA PHE A 36 1.96 11.44 2.93
C PHE A 36 1.68 12.53 3.97
N THR A 37 2.27 13.72 3.84
CA THR A 37 1.98 14.87 4.71
C THR A 37 0.52 15.31 4.58
N TYR A 38 0.00 15.43 3.35
CA TYR A 38 -1.40 15.78 3.11
C TYR A 38 -2.35 14.77 3.74
N THR A 39 -2.10 13.48 3.52
CA THR A 39 -2.90 12.40 4.11
C THR A 39 -2.81 12.43 5.65
N GLY A 40 -1.61 12.64 6.20
CA GLY A 40 -1.37 12.73 7.64
C GLY A 40 -2.04 13.94 8.29
N LEU A 41 -2.00 15.12 7.66
CA LEU A 41 -2.68 16.32 8.16
C LEU A 41 -4.21 16.17 8.18
N ARG A 42 -4.77 15.40 7.23
CA ARG A 42 -6.20 15.08 7.20
C ARG A 42 -6.58 14.00 8.21
N THR A 43 -5.60 13.25 8.72
CA THR A 43 -5.82 12.16 9.68
C THR A 43 -6.09 12.77 11.06
N ASP A 44 -7.35 12.78 11.47
CA ASP A 44 -7.75 13.25 12.80
C ASP A 44 -7.77 12.08 13.80
N ILE A 45 -6.66 11.92 14.51
CA ILE A 45 -6.49 10.92 15.59
C ILE A 45 -7.27 11.37 16.84
N GLY A 46 -7.44 12.69 17.02
CA GLY A 46 -8.22 13.28 18.11
C GLY A 46 -9.68 12.87 18.03
N GLY A 47 -10.27 12.85 16.83
CA GLY A 47 -11.65 12.39 16.62
C GLY A 47 -11.95 10.93 17.03
N LEU A 48 -10.95 10.12 17.40
CA LEU A 48 -11.14 8.80 18.02
C LEU A 48 -11.11 8.91 19.56
N ASP A 49 -12.01 9.74 20.10
CA ASP A 49 -12.02 10.11 21.52
C ASP A 49 -12.45 8.98 22.48
N THR A 50 -13.10 7.93 21.97
CA THR A 50 -13.68 6.87 22.81
C THR A 50 -12.92 5.54 22.68
N PRO A 51 -12.63 4.82 23.78
CA PRO A 51 -12.00 3.49 23.75
C PRO A 51 -12.74 2.47 22.86
N GLN A 52 -14.06 2.62 22.74
CA GLN A 52 -14.91 1.81 21.86
C GLN A 52 -14.59 2.04 20.38
N LEU A 53 -14.32 3.28 19.96
CA LEU A 53 -13.92 3.57 18.57
C LEU A 53 -12.54 2.99 18.26
N TRP A 54 -11.64 2.99 19.24
CA TRP A 54 -10.35 2.29 19.14
C TRP A 54 -10.50 0.77 19.03
N ALA A 55 -11.45 0.18 19.77
CA ALA A 55 -11.75 -1.26 19.66
C ALA A 55 -12.32 -1.62 18.27
N TRP A 56 -13.26 -0.82 17.74
CA TRP A 56 -13.78 -0.99 16.38
C TRP A 56 -12.71 -0.79 15.31
N CYS A 57 -11.84 0.22 15.47
CA CYS A 57 -10.67 0.43 14.62
C CYS A 57 -9.78 -0.81 14.62
N GLY A 58 -9.40 -1.32 15.79
CA GLY A 58 -8.57 -2.51 15.93
C GLY A 58 -9.19 -3.75 15.28
N LEU A 59 -10.52 -3.95 15.43
CA LEU A 59 -11.25 -5.04 14.80
C LEU A 59 -11.24 -4.93 13.27
N ILE A 60 -11.52 -3.74 12.74
CA ILE A 60 -11.50 -3.47 11.29
C ILE A 60 -10.09 -3.68 10.73
N VAL A 61 -9.06 -3.18 11.43
CA VAL A 61 -7.66 -3.35 11.05
C VAL A 61 -7.29 -4.83 11.02
N LEU A 62 -7.67 -5.61 12.04
CA LEU A 62 -7.43 -7.05 12.10
C LEU A 62 -8.13 -7.78 10.96
N LEU A 63 -9.42 -7.52 10.75
CA LEU A 63 -10.22 -8.18 9.73
C LEU A 63 -9.73 -7.83 8.32
N ALA A 64 -9.39 -6.57 8.08
CA ALA A 64 -8.84 -6.09 6.80
C ALA A 64 -7.43 -6.66 6.55
N SER A 65 -6.59 -6.71 7.58
CA SER A 65 -5.24 -7.28 7.49
C SER A 65 -5.29 -8.78 7.24
N ALA A 66 -6.15 -9.50 7.97
CA ALA A 66 -6.36 -10.94 7.79
C ALA A 66 -7.01 -11.25 6.44
N GLY A 67 -7.94 -10.41 5.96
CA GLY A 67 -8.56 -10.54 4.64
C GLY A 67 -7.56 -10.34 3.50
N LYS A 68 -6.75 -9.27 3.55
CA LYS A 68 -5.74 -9.00 2.52
C LYS A 68 -4.61 -10.02 2.53
N PHE A 69 -4.06 -10.32 3.70
CA PHE A 69 -2.95 -11.27 3.81
C PHE A 69 -3.42 -12.72 3.62
N GLY A 70 -4.51 -13.11 4.27
CA GLY A 70 -5.09 -14.45 4.16
C GLY A 70 -5.69 -14.72 2.79
N GLY A 71 -6.42 -13.76 2.21
CA GLY A 71 -7.00 -13.90 0.87
C GLY A 71 -5.94 -14.04 -0.22
N SER A 72 -4.89 -13.23 -0.18
CA SER A 72 -3.78 -13.35 -1.14
C SER A 72 -2.94 -14.61 -0.94
N TYR A 73 -2.70 -15.02 0.30
CA TYR A 73 -1.99 -16.26 0.61
C TYR A 73 -2.78 -17.49 0.15
N LEU A 74 -4.09 -17.53 0.42
CA LEU A 74 -4.97 -18.61 -0.04
C LEU A 74 -5.07 -18.64 -1.57
N ALA A 75 -5.24 -17.49 -2.22
CA ALA A 75 -5.26 -17.38 -3.68
C ALA A 75 -3.94 -17.89 -4.29
N ALA A 76 -2.79 -17.50 -3.73
CA ALA A 76 -1.48 -18.00 -4.17
C ALA A 76 -1.37 -19.53 -4.05
N ARG A 77 -1.90 -20.08 -2.95
CA ARG A 77 -1.95 -21.52 -2.69
C ARG A 77 -2.87 -22.26 -3.67
N HIS A 78 -3.97 -21.63 -4.07
CA HIS A 78 -4.90 -22.17 -5.09
C HIS A 78 -4.30 -22.15 -6.50
N VAL A 79 -3.39 -21.21 -6.79
CA VAL A 79 -2.63 -21.15 -8.05
C VAL A 79 -1.46 -22.16 -8.07
N GLY A 80 -1.21 -22.88 -6.96
CA GLY A 80 -0.18 -23.92 -6.87
C GLY A 80 1.22 -23.39 -6.52
N LEU A 81 1.34 -22.13 -6.10
CA LEU A 81 2.63 -21.56 -5.68
C LEU A 81 3.13 -22.20 -4.38
N GLY A 82 4.44 -22.39 -4.28
CA GLY A 82 5.10 -22.89 -3.09
C GLY A 82 4.87 -21.96 -1.89
N ARG A 83 4.95 -22.52 -0.66
CA ARG A 83 4.87 -21.76 0.59
C ARG A 83 5.76 -20.49 0.64
N PRO A 84 7.00 -20.46 0.11
CA PRO A 84 7.79 -19.23 0.06
C PRO A 84 7.23 -18.20 -0.94
N GLU A 85 6.84 -18.63 -2.14
CA GLU A 85 6.28 -17.74 -3.18
C GLU A 85 4.94 -17.14 -2.77
N ALA A 86 4.07 -17.92 -2.14
CA ALA A 86 2.79 -17.44 -1.61
C ALA A 86 2.96 -16.36 -0.54
N LYS A 87 4.00 -16.46 0.30
CA LYS A 87 4.33 -15.43 1.30
C LYS A 87 4.85 -14.16 0.64
N VAL A 88 5.70 -14.29 -0.38
CA VAL A 88 6.20 -13.14 -1.17
C VAL A 88 5.04 -12.44 -1.88
N LEU A 89 4.08 -13.18 -2.43
CA LEU A 89 2.90 -12.60 -3.05
C LEU A 89 2.01 -11.84 -2.05
N GLY A 90 1.78 -12.40 -0.86
CA GLY A 90 1.03 -11.73 0.20
C GLY A 90 1.72 -10.47 0.72
N ILE A 91 3.04 -10.46 0.73
CA ILE A 91 3.87 -9.29 1.02
C ILE A 91 3.73 -8.22 -0.09
N MET A 92 3.77 -8.63 -1.37
CA MET A 92 3.61 -7.73 -2.52
C MET A 92 2.23 -7.08 -2.59
N MET A 93 1.20 -7.65 -1.94
CA MET A 93 -0.09 -6.96 -1.83
C MET A 93 0.00 -5.67 -1.00
N ASN A 94 0.93 -5.60 -0.04
CA ASN A 94 1.13 -4.42 0.80
C ASN A 94 1.96 -3.32 0.10
N THR A 95 2.71 -3.61 -0.99
CA THR A 95 3.39 -2.56 -1.77
C THR A 95 2.42 -1.67 -2.55
N ARG A 96 1.15 -2.10 -2.69
CA ARG A 96 0.05 -1.28 -3.21
C ARG A 96 -0.50 -0.26 -2.20
N ALA A 97 0.03 -0.19 -0.96
CA ALA A 97 -0.49 0.71 0.08
C ALA A 97 -0.61 2.17 -0.39
N LEU A 98 0.33 2.68 -1.19
CA LEU A 98 0.24 4.03 -1.74
C LEU A 98 -1.03 4.21 -2.61
N MET A 99 -1.32 3.25 -3.49
CA MET A 99 -2.54 3.27 -4.30
C MET A 99 -3.79 3.20 -3.43
N GLU A 100 -3.77 2.42 -2.36
CA GLU A 100 -4.89 2.36 -1.41
C GLU A 100 -5.12 3.71 -0.71
N LEU A 101 -4.06 4.38 -0.24
CA LEU A 101 -4.16 5.72 0.32
C LEU A 101 -4.77 6.71 -0.69
N ILE A 102 -4.40 6.62 -1.98
CA ILE A 102 -4.97 7.51 -3.01
C ILE A 102 -6.48 7.24 -3.14
N VAL A 103 -6.90 5.98 -3.23
CA VAL A 103 -8.31 5.60 -3.33
C VAL A 103 -9.09 6.05 -2.10
N ILE A 104 -8.51 5.93 -0.91
CA ILE A 104 -9.12 6.39 0.35
C ILE A 104 -9.28 7.92 0.35
N ASN A 105 -8.26 8.67 -0.06
CA ASN A 105 -8.34 10.13 -0.18
C ASN A 105 -9.45 10.56 -1.15
N VAL A 106 -9.51 9.93 -2.33
CA VAL A 106 -10.56 10.21 -3.33
C VAL A 106 -11.95 9.81 -2.79
N GLY A 107 -12.07 8.66 -2.12
CA GLY A 107 -13.33 8.22 -1.52
C GLY A 107 -13.84 9.13 -0.40
N TYR A 108 -12.91 9.71 0.37
CA TYR A 108 -13.23 10.76 1.34
C TYR A 108 -13.66 12.07 0.67
N ASP A 109 -12.95 12.51 -0.38
CA ASP A 109 -13.32 13.71 -1.15
C ASP A 109 -14.70 13.57 -1.82
N LEU A 110 -15.08 12.35 -2.21
CA LEU A 110 -16.41 12.03 -2.72
C LEU A 110 -17.50 11.92 -1.63
N GLY A 111 -17.13 12.04 -0.35
CA GLY A 111 -18.06 11.92 0.79
C GLY A 111 -18.54 10.50 1.09
N VAL A 112 -17.96 9.48 0.44
CA VAL A 112 -18.33 8.07 0.66
C VAL A 112 -17.77 7.54 1.98
N ILE A 113 -16.62 8.10 2.42
CA ILE A 113 -15.90 7.69 3.63
C ILE A 113 -15.98 8.82 4.65
N SER A 114 -16.41 8.51 5.88
CA SER A 114 -16.43 9.48 6.97
C SER A 114 -15.02 9.75 7.52
N GLN A 115 -14.84 10.88 8.22
CA GLN A 115 -13.57 11.25 8.85
C GLN A 115 -12.99 10.12 9.70
N HIS A 116 -13.80 9.51 10.56
CA HIS A 116 -13.34 8.42 11.41
C HIS A 116 -12.86 7.20 10.62
N LEU A 117 -13.58 6.80 9.56
CA LEU A 117 -13.17 5.68 8.70
C LEU A 117 -11.90 6.00 7.92
N PHE A 118 -11.74 7.24 7.45
CA PHE A 118 -10.51 7.70 6.82
C PHE A 118 -9.32 7.53 7.75
N THR A 119 -9.42 8.02 9.00
CA THR A 119 -8.37 7.89 10.01
C THR A 119 -8.02 6.42 10.28
N MET A 120 -9.02 5.56 10.46
CA MET A 120 -8.82 4.13 10.73
C MET A 120 -8.12 3.41 9.57
N LEU A 121 -8.52 3.68 8.33
CA LEU A 121 -7.92 3.05 7.14
C LEU A 121 -6.49 3.54 6.88
N VAL A 122 -6.20 4.81 7.15
CA VAL A 122 -4.82 5.33 7.06
C VAL A 122 -3.93 4.68 8.12
N ILE A 123 -4.40 4.59 9.38
CA ILE A 123 -3.66 3.90 10.46
C ILE A 123 -3.41 2.44 10.09
N MET A 124 -4.42 1.75 9.54
CA MET A 124 -4.29 0.37 9.06
C MET A 124 -3.19 0.24 7.99
N ALA A 125 -3.21 1.09 6.96
CA ALA A 125 -2.24 1.04 5.87
C ALA A 125 -0.80 1.29 6.36
N ILE A 126 -0.62 2.24 7.28
CA ILE A 126 0.69 2.50 7.90
C ILE A 126 1.12 1.30 8.74
N ALA A 127 0.24 0.78 9.60
CA ALA A 127 0.53 -0.37 10.45
C ALA A 127 0.93 -1.61 9.62
N SER A 128 0.18 -1.93 8.57
CA SER A 128 0.49 -3.03 7.66
C SER A 128 1.82 -2.82 6.94
N THR A 129 2.18 -1.58 6.58
CA THR A 129 3.50 -1.27 5.96
C THR A 129 4.64 -1.47 6.95
N VAL A 130 4.47 -1.00 8.20
CA VAL A 130 5.44 -1.18 9.29
C VAL A 130 5.61 -2.67 9.63
N VAL A 131 4.55 -3.47 9.60
CA VAL A 131 4.62 -4.93 9.81
C VAL A 131 5.22 -5.65 8.61
N THR A 132 4.92 -5.22 7.39
CA THR A 132 5.42 -5.84 6.16
C THR A 132 6.93 -5.63 6.00
N THR A 133 7.48 -4.47 6.36
CA THR A 133 8.91 -4.15 6.21
C THR A 133 9.87 -5.14 6.92
N PRO A 134 9.71 -5.48 8.21
CA PRO A 134 10.52 -6.51 8.87
C PRO A 134 10.20 -7.92 8.37
N LEU A 135 8.96 -8.18 7.95
CA LEU A 135 8.55 -9.46 7.38
C LEU A 135 9.21 -9.69 6.00
N ILE A 136 9.36 -8.65 5.19
CA ILE A 136 10.16 -8.72 3.96
C ILE A 136 11.61 -9.04 4.32
N ARG A 137 12.21 -8.23 5.21
CA ARG A 137 13.63 -8.32 5.53
C ARG A 137 14.04 -9.66 6.16
N ARG A 138 13.14 -10.30 6.90
CA ARG A 138 13.39 -11.59 7.55
C ARG A 138 13.16 -12.79 6.64
N TRP A 139 12.33 -12.67 5.60
CA TRP A 139 11.92 -13.80 4.76
C TRP A 139 12.51 -13.76 3.33
N LEU A 140 12.92 -12.59 2.82
CA LEU A 140 13.72 -12.46 1.59
C LEU A 140 15.12 -13.13 1.58
N PRO A 141 15.81 -13.43 2.69
CA PRO A 141 17.12 -14.09 2.62
C PRO A 141 17.09 -15.49 1.99
N HIS A 142 15.91 -16.10 1.82
CA HIS A 142 15.77 -17.46 1.28
C HIS A 142 15.38 -17.50 -0.21
N CYS A 143 15.19 -16.35 -0.87
CA CYS A 143 14.88 -16.26 -2.30
C CYS A 143 16.00 -15.55 -3.10
N ALA A 144 17.26 -15.65 -2.65
CA ALA A 144 18.38 -15.52 -3.56
C ALA A 144 18.60 -16.93 -4.20
N PRO A 145 18.33 -17.13 -5.50
CA PRO A 145 18.84 -18.31 -6.19
C PRO A 145 20.36 -18.25 -6.12
N GLY A 146 20.98 -19.40 -5.80
CA GLY A 146 22.41 -19.52 -5.62
C GLY A 146 23.25 -18.90 -6.73
N SER A 147 24.36 -18.31 -6.32
CA SER A 147 25.61 -18.39 -7.08
C SER A 147 26.22 -19.77 -6.89
#